data_AF-A0A2G6I8T2-F1
#
_entry.id   AF-A0A2G6I8T2-F1
#
_cell.length_a   1.000
_cell.length_b   1.000
_cell.length_c   1.000
_cell.angle_alpha   90.00
_cell.angle_beta   90.00
_cell.angle_gamma   90.00
#
_symmetry.space_group_name_H-M   'P 1'
#
loop_
_entity.id
_entity.type
_entity.pdbx_description
1 polymer ?
#
loop_
_entity_poly.entity_id
_entity_poly.type
_entity_poly.pdbx_seq_one_letter_code
_entity_poly.pdbx_strand_id
1 'polypeptide(L)' 'MVFAAVTRRRGSPFAPFVATALALFTASLAFRTLDMHLCTALPFGTHGFWHVLNGAMIAVLLTGFIRTRQAVRRR' A
#
# COMPACT_ATOMS: atom_id res chain seq x y z
N MET A 1 -3.80 0.10 9.10
CA MET A 1 -5.19 0.05 9.61
C MET A 1 -5.55 1.32 10.40
N VAL A 2 -4.92 1.60 11.54
CA VAL A 2 -5.21 2.79 12.37
C VAL A 2 -5.07 4.11 11.59
N PHE A 3 -3.99 4.27 10.84
CA PHE A 3 -3.74 5.48 10.06
C PHE A 3 -4.80 5.75 8.98
N ALA A 4 -5.32 4.69 8.32
CA ALA A 4 -6.42 4.78 7.35
C ALA A 4 -7.76 5.16 8.00
N ALA A 5 -7.98 4.76 9.25
CA ALA A 5 -9.16 5.16 10.01
C ALA A 5 -9.06 6.62 10.46
N VAL A 6 -7.88 7.05 10.90
CA VAL A 6 -7.64 8.44 11.33
C VAL A 6 -7.75 9.42 10.17
N THR A 7 -7.17 9.13 9.00
CA THR A 7 -7.25 10.03 7.84
C THR A 7 -8.66 10.15 7.29
N ARG A 8 -9.44 9.05 7.28
CA ARG A 8 -10.87 9.08 6.93
C ARG A 8 -11.69 9.90 7.91
N ARG A 9 -11.48 9.73 9.23
CA ARG A 9 -12.20 10.51 10.26
C ARG A 9 -11.87 12.00 10.23
N ARG A 10 -10.68 12.38 9.79
CA ARG A 10 -10.25 13.79 9.68
C ARG A 10 -10.64 14.46 8.35
N GLY A 11 -11.36 13.79 7.45
CA GLY A 11 -11.75 14.35 6.15
C GLY A 11 -10.55 14.74 5.28
N SER A 12 -9.38 14.12 5.51
CA SER A 12 -8.15 14.52 4.83
C SER A 12 -8.22 14.14 3.35
N PRO A 13 -7.76 15.01 2.42
CA PRO A 13 -7.64 14.65 1.01
C PRO A 13 -6.62 13.51 0.77
N PHE A 14 -5.85 13.14 1.80
CA PHE A 14 -4.92 12.01 1.78
C PHE A 14 -5.59 10.66 2.09
N ALA A 15 -6.82 10.66 2.62
CA ALA A 15 -7.56 9.44 3.00
C ALA A 15 -7.69 8.37 1.89
N PRO A 16 -8.05 8.69 0.63
CA PRO A 16 -8.19 7.67 -0.42
C PRO A 16 -6.87 6.99 -0.77
N PHE A 17 -5.75 7.72 -0.74
CA PHE A 17 -4.41 7.17 -0.98
C PHE A 17 -4.02 6.17 0.11
N VAL A 18 -4.30 6.51 1.37
CA VAL A 18 -4.02 5.62 2.51
C VAL A 18 -4.90 4.36 2.47
N ALA A 19 -6.16 4.47 2.06
CA ALA A 19 -7.04 3.31 1.89
C ALA A 19 -6.53 2.36 0.78
N THR A 20 -6.08 2.92 -0.34
CA THR A 20 -5.52 2.14 -1.45
C THR A 20 -4.21 1.46 -1.05
N ALA A 21 -3.32 2.18 -0.38
CA ALA A 21 -2.07 1.63 0.15
C ALA A 21 -2.32 0.49 1.16
N LEU A 22 -3.35 0.62 1.99
CA LEU A 22 -3.75 -0.43 2.92
C LEU A 22 -4.21 -1.70 2.20
N ALA A 23 -5.00 -1.58 1.13
CA ALA A 23 -5.42 -2.74 0.33
C ALA A 23 -4.22 -3.44 -0.32
N LEU A 24 -3.30 -2.67 -0.89
CA LEU A 24 -2.05 -3.20 -1.47
C LEU A 24 -1.19 -3.90 -0.42
N PHE A 25 -1.09 -3.34 0.79
CA PHE A 25 -0.35 -3.95 1.89
C PHE A 25 -0.98 -5.28 2.36
N THR A 26 -2.31 -5.33 2.48
CA THR A 26 -3.01 -6.56 2.86
C THR A 26 -2.82 -7.66 1.81
N ALA A 27 -2.94 -7.33 0.52
CA ALA A 27 -2.64 -8.27 -0.55
C ALA A 27 -1.17 -8.72 -0.52
N SER A 28 -0.24 -7.79 -0.31
CA SER A 28 1.19 -8.09 -0.17
C SER A 28 1.45 -9.10 0.96
N LEU A 29 0.83 -8.90 2.12
CA LEU A 29 0.97 -9.82 3.25
C LEU A 29 0.44 -11.22 2.93
N ALA A 30 -0.68 -11.32 2.22
CA ALA A 30 -1.22 -12.60 1.76
C ALA A 30 -0.22 -13.36 0.86
N PHE A 31 0.39 -12.68 -0.11
CA PHE A 31 1.44 -13.27 -0.94
C PHE A 31 2.67 -13.67 -0.12
N ARG A 32 3.09 -12.87 0.87
CA ARG A 32 4.23 -13.21 1.75
C ARG A 32 3.99 -14.49 2.56
N THR A 33 2.77 -14.67 3.06
CA THR A 33 2.38 -15.86 3.82
C THR A 33 2.29 -17.09 2.91
N LEU A 34 1.69 -16.96 1.72
CA LEU A 34 1.61 -18.03 0.73
C LEU A 34 2.99 -18.45 0.22
N ASP A 35 3.93 -17.51 0.08
CA ASP A 35 5.31 -17.76 -0.32
C ASP A 35 5.99 -18.81 0.58
N MET A 36 5.75 -18.78 1.89
CA MET A 36 6.37 -19.71 2.83
C MET A 36 5.90 -21.16 2.63
N HIS A 37 4.71 -21.36 2.06
CA HIS A 37 4.15 -22.69 1.79
C HIS A 37 4.37 -23.14 0.34
N LEU A 38 4.46 -22.21 -0.61
CA LEU A 38 4.56 -22.50 -2.03
C LEU A 38 6.00 -22.51 -2.57
N CYS A 39 6.97 -21.95 -1.83
CA CYS A 39 8.38 -21.95 -2.22
C CYS A 39 8.99 -23.35 -2.35
N THR A 40 8.41 -24.38 -1.74
CA THR A 40 8.83 -25.79 -1.91
C THR A 40 8.35 -26.40 -3.22
N ALA A 41 7.33 -25.82 -3.86
CA ALA A 41 6.67 -26.38 -5.05
C ALA A 41 6.93 -25.58 -6.34
N LEU A 42 7.17 -24.27 -6.28
CA LEU A 42 7.51 -23.43 -7.44
C LEU A 42 8.95 -22.86 -7.34
N PRO A 43 9.84 -23.13 -8.31
CA PRO A 43 11.23 -22.66 -8.27
C PRO A 43 11.42 -21.14 -8.31
N PHE A 44 10.41 -20.38 -8.76
CA PHE A 44 10.43 -18.91 -8.77
C PHE A 44 9.75 -18.27 -7.53
N GLY A 45 8.98 -19.04 -6.75
CA GLY A 45 8.19 -18.55 -5.62
C GLY A 45 7.13 -17.50 -6.00
N THR A 46 6.48 -16.93 -4.99
CA THR A 46 5.57 -15.77 -5.12
C THR A 46 6.22 -14.47 -4.61
N HIS A 47 7.49 -14.56 -4.20
CA HIS A 47 8.26 -13.49 -3.59
C HIS A 47 8.33 -12.20 -4.44
N GLY A 48 8.41 -12.35 -5.77
CA GLY A 48 8.38 -11.20 -6.68
C GLY A 48 7.10 -10.36 -6.56
N PHE A 49 5.94 -11.00 -6.40
CA PHE A 49 4.66 -10.30 -6.23
C PHE A 49 4.61 -9.51 -4.92
N TRP A 50 5.17 -10.06 -3.85
CA TRP A 50 5.31 -9.34 -2.59
C TRP A 50 6.12 -8.04 -2.77
N HIS A 51 7.26 -8.09 -3.46
CA HIS A 51 8.07 -6.90 -3.73
C HIS A 51 7.33 -5.87 -4.60
N VAL A 52 6.68 -6.30 -5.68
CA VAL A 52 5.92 -5.40 -6.58
C VAL A 52 4.79 -4.71 -5.83
N LEU A 53 4.03 -5.43 -5.02
CA LEU A 53 2.92 -4.85 -4.23
C LEU A 53 3.41 -3.87 -3.16
N ASN A 54 4.55 -4.13 -2.52
CA ASN A 54 5.17 -3.16 -1.60
C ASN A 54 5.64 -1.91 -2.34
N GLY A 55 6.27 -2.06 -3.51
CA GLY A 55 6.67 -0.94 -4.35
C GLY A 55 5.47 -0.08 -4.77
N ALA A 56 4.38 -0.73 -5.22
CA ALA A 56 3.13 -0.06 -5.57
C ALA A 56 2.50 0.67 -4.39
N MET A 57 2.48 0.05 -3.20
CA MET A 57 2.02 0.68 -1.96
C MET A 57 2.76 1.98 -1.67
N ILE A 58 4.10 1.96 -1.75
CA ILE A 58 4.94 3.15 -1.53
C ILE A 58 4.65 4.22 -2.58
N ALA A 59 4.54 3.83 -3.86
CA ALA A 59 4.23 4.75 -4.95
C ALA A 59 2.89 5.47 -4.75
N VAL A 60 1.85 4.76 -4.28
CA VAL A 60 0.54 5.33 -3.97
C VAL A 60 0.62 6.35 -2.83
N LEU A 61 1.33 6.02 -1.74
CA LEU A 61 1.50 6.94 -0.61
C LEU A 61 2.29 8.19 -1.00
N LEU A 62 3.38 8.03 -1.76
CA LEU A 62 4.21 9.14 -2.22
C LEU A 62 3.43 10.06 -3.18
N THR A 63 2.68 9.47 -4.11
CA THR A 63 1.79 10.22 -5.02
C THR A 63 0.75 11.00 -4.25
N GLY A 64 0.10 10.37 -3.25
CA GLY A 64 -0.85 11.05 -2.39
C GLY A 64 -0.21 12.19 -1.60
N PHE A 65 1.01 12.01 -1.09
CA PHE A 65 1.71 13.03 -0.33
C PHE A 65 2.04 14.24 -1.21
N ILE A 66 2.57 14.01 -2.41
CA ILE A 66 2.89 15.09 -3.36
C ILE A 66 1.63 15.87 -3.74
N ARG A 67 0.55 15.16 -4.12
CA ARG A 67 -0.70 15.81 -4.56
C ARG A 67 -1.40 16.57 -3.45
N THR A 68 -1.44 16.02 -2.24
CA THR A 68 -2.09 16.69 -1.09
C THR A 68 -1.25 17.85 -0.56
N ARG A 69 0.08 17.75 -0.58
CA ARG A 69 0.98 18.86 -0.22
C ARG A 69 0.88 20.03 -1.21
N GLN A 70 0.75 19.74 -2.51
CA GLN A 70 0.51 20.78 -3.53
C GLN A 70 -0.85 21.47 -3.35
N ALA A 71 -1.90 20.72 -2.96
CA ALA A 71 -3.22 21.28 -2.70
C ALA A 71 -3.24 22.23 -1.50
N VAL A 72 -2.47 21.94 -0.45
CA VAL A 72 -2.31 22.84 0.71
C VAL A 72 -1.50 24.09 0.35
N ARG A 73 -0.44 23.96 -0.46
CA ARG A 73 0.43 25.09 -0.82
C ARG A 73 -0.20 26.09 -1.81
N ARG A 74 -1.27 25.70 -2.51
CA ARG A 74 -1.99 26.56 -3.47
C ARG A 74 -3.18 27.32 -2.85
N ARG A 75 -3.51 27.07 -1.59
CA ARG A 75 -4.47 27.85 -0.81
C ARG A 75 -3.72 28.87 0.05
#